data_AF-A0AA41CM28-F1
#
_entry.id   AF-A0AA41CM28-F1
#
_cell.length_a   1.000
_cell.length_b   1.000
_cell.length_c   1.000
_cell.angle_alpha   90.00
_cell.angle_beta   90.00
_cell.angle_gamma   90.00
#
_symmetry.space_group_name_H-M   'P 1'
#
loop_
_entity.id
_entity.type
_entity.pdbx_description
1 polymer ?
#
loop_
_entity_poly.entity_id
_entity_poly.type
_entity_poly.pdbx_seq_one_letter_code
_entity_poly.pdbx_strand_id
1 'polypeptide(L)'
;MSEALIPLESVNAVEVFTGGGLDDLLARIRAEAVTLVPNVKTVAGRKEIASIAYKVSRSKIAIDDAGKALVADLKKQTGDIDSARKKARDTLDALRDEVRKPLTDWEEEQARIERERVEAEERARAEAEAARLAEIARKEEEIRAREEAVRAAEEAERQRVAAEQAERERVEREARLQAEAAENAKREAAAAVERAEREAREATERAAREAAEAEQRAKDAAARAEREKAEAVEAAERRAKEEAARVERDRQAQVEAQRREEEARAADVEHRRSINRAAVAALVGLGVSEEAAATVITAIVQGKVPAVAIRY
;
A
#
# COMPACT_ATOMS: atom_id res chain seq x y z
N MET A 1 143.35 22.86 59.07
CA MET A 1 141.93 23.23 58.85
C MET A 1 141.76 24.63 59.40
N SER A 2 141.92 25.67 58.57
CA SER A 2 141.71 27.06 59.02
C SER A 2 140.25 27.46 58.76
N GLU A 3 139.53 27.70 59.85
CA GLU A 3 138.10 28.03 59.95
C GLU A 3 137.74 29.37 59.28
N ALA A 4 136.46 29.53 58.92
CA ALA A 4 135.90 30.82 58.49
C ALA A 4 136.05 31.88 59.60
N LEU A 5 135.98 33.18 59.26
CA LEU A 5 136.07 34.25 60.27
C LEU A 5 134.97 34.14 61.33
N ILE A 6 133.79 33.65 60.93
CA ILE A 6 132.68 33.36 61.84
C ILE A 6 132.19 31.94 61.54
N PRO A 7 132.19 31.01 62.52
CA PRO A 7 131.61 29.68 62.35
C PRO A 7 130.10 29.79 62.12
N LEU A 8 129.63 29.24 60.99
CA LEU A 8 128.20 29.18 60.60
C LEU A 8 127.30 28.55 61.66
N GLU A 9 127.83 27.68 62.52
CA GLU A 9 127.10 27.00 63.59
C GLU A 9 126.50 27.96 64.63
N SER A 10 126.96 29.22 64.65
CA SER A 10 126.51 30.28 65.56
C SER A 10 125.57 31.32 64.94
N VAL A 11 125.26 31.20 63.64
CA VAL A 11 124.51 32.22 62.90
C VAL A 11 123.20 31.62 62.37
N ASN A 12 122.08 32.06 62.94
CA ASN A 12 120.75 31.64 62.51
C ASN A 12 120.44 32.22 61.12
N ALA A 13 120.32 31.34 60.12
CA ALA A 13 120.01 31.74 58.74
C ALA A 13 118.71 32.55 58.63
N VAL A 14 117.70 32.23 59.44
CA VAL A 14 116.45 32.99 59.48
C VAL A 14 116.70 34.42 59.96
N GLU A 15 117.45 34.59 61.05
CA GLU A 15 117.75 35.92 61.60
C GLU A 15 118.59 36.77 60.64
N VAL A 16 119.54 36.15 59.93
CA VAL A 16 120.35 36.83 58.91
C VAL A 16 119.50 37.30 57.73
N PHE A 17 118.66 36.41 57.17
CA PHE A 17 117.98 36.67 55.91
C PHE A 17 116.59 37.31 56.06
N THR A 18 115.93 37.18 57.21
CA THR A 18 114.59 37.74 57.45
C THR A 18 114.55 38.74 58.60
N GLY A 19 115.55 38.77 59.49
CA GLY A 19 115.61 39.63 60.68
C GLY A 19 116.44 40.91 60.53
N GLY A 20 117.00 41.19 59.35
CA GLY A 20 117.87 42.35 59.12
C GLY A 20 119.31 42.19 59.68
N GLY A 21 119.66 41.03 60.23
CA GLY A 21 120.98 40.77 60.81
C GLY A 21 122.12 40.59 59.78
N LEU A 22 121.81 40.59 58.48
CA LEU A 22 122.81 40.48 57.41
C LEU A 22 123.80 41.63 57.45
N ASP A 23 123.33 42.88 57.57
CA ASP A 23 124.19 44.06 57.55
C ASP A 23 125.16 44.06 58.75
N ASP A 24 124.67 43.67 59.94
CA ASP A 24 125.48 43.54 61.14
C ASP A 24 126.52 42.41 61.02
N LEU A 25 126.15 41.28 60.42
CA LEU A 25 127.05 40.16 60.18
C LEU A 25 128.16 40.56 59.19
N LEU A 26 127.80 41.23 58.09
CA LEU A 26 128.76 41.74 57.10
C LEU A 26 129.68 42.80 57.71
N ALA A 27 129.15 43.67 58.58
CA ALA A 27 129.93 44.67 59.30
C ALA A 27 130.97 44.01 60.24
N ARG A 28 130.60 42.94 60.95
CA ARG A 28 131.54 42.17 61.80
C ARG A 28 132.62 41.49 60.98
N ILE A 29 132.25 40.81 59.88
CA ILE A 29 133.22 40.17 58.96
C ILE A 29 134.21 41.21 58.41
N ARG A 30 133.72 42.40 58.03
CA ARG A 30 134.55 43.49 57.56
C ARG A 30 135.50 44.01 58.64
N ALA A 31 134.99 44.24 59.85
CA ALA A 31 135.80 44.70 60.97
C ALA A 31 136.94 43.72 61.27
N GLU A 32 136.64 42.43 61.33
CA GLU A 32 137.63 41.39 61.58
C GLU A 32 138.65 41.24 60.44
N ALA A 33 138.20 41.34 59.19
CA ALA A 33 139.07 41.24 58.02
C ALA A 33 140.06 42.42 57.87
N VAL A 34 139.73 43.60 58.39
CA VAL A 34 140.54 44.83 58.26
C VAL A 34 141.35 45.17 59.52
N THR A 35 141.06 44.51 60.65
CA THR A 35 141.74 44.76 61.94
C THR A 35 143.23 44.41 61.91
N LEU A 36 143.61 43.37 61.17
CA LEU A 36 145.01 43.04 60.94
C LEU A 36 145.53 43.93 59.81
N VAL A 37 146.65 44.63 60.04
CA VAL A 37 147.39 45.36 59.00
C VAL A 37 148.72 44.64 58.73
N PRO A 38 148.72 43.51 57.98
CA PRO A 38 149.95 42.79 57.71
C PRO A 38 150.90 43.61 56.84
N ASN A 39 152.20 43.53 57.13
CA ASN A 39 153.22 44.22 56.34
C ASN A 39 153.42 43.54 54.97
N VAL A 40 152.86 44.15 53.91
CA VAL A 40 152.95 43.69 52.51
C VAL A 40 154.37 43.52 51.97
N LYS A 41 155.36 44.18 52.59
CA LYS A 41 156.77 44.07 52.19
C LYS A 41 157.38 42.73 52.62
N THR A 42 156.77 42.00 53.55
CA THR A 42 157.24 40.69 54.02
C THR A 42 156.48 39.53 53.36
N VAL A 43 157.16 38.39 53.16
CA VAL A 43 156.52 37.15 52.66
C VAL A 43 155.43 36.66 53.62
N ALA A 44 155.67 36.78 54.93
CA ALA A 44 154.71 36.41 55.96
C ALA A 44 153.42 37.27 55.88
N GLY A 45 153.56 38.59 55.78
CA GLY A 45 152.42 39.50 55.68
C GLY A 45 151.57 39.28 54.42
N ARG A 46 152.18 38.97 53.28
CA ARG A 46 151.41 38.61 52.05
C ARG A 46 150.64 37.29 52.20
N LYS A 47 151.21 36.29 52.88
CA LYS A 47 150.52 35.02 53.16
C LYS A 47 149.35 35.21 54.12
N GLU A 48 149.49 36.09 55.09
CA GLU A 48 148.43 36.43 56.03
C GLU A 48 147.26 37.16 55.35
N ILE A 49 147.54 38.12 54.46
CA ILE A 49 146.51 38.78 53.63
C ILE A 49 145.76 37.76 52.77
N ALA A 50 146.47 36.83 52.12
CA ALA A 50 145.86 35.78 51.32
C ALA A 50 144.96 34.85 52.17
N SER A 51 145.38 34.54 53.40
CA SER A 51 144.60 33.74 54.35
C SER A 51 143.31 34.45 54.76
N ILE A 52 143.37 35.75 55.11
CA ILE A 52 142.18 36.55 55.45
C ILE A 52 141.21 36.63 54.27
N ALA A 53 141.72 36.91 53.06
CA ALA A 53 140.89 36.95 51.84
C ALA A 53 140.22 35.59 51.54
N TYR A 54 140.92 34.48 51.79
CA TYR A 54 140.35 33.14 51.69
C TYR A 54 139.23 32.92 52.71
N LYS A 55 139.41 33.34 53.97
CA LYS A 55 138.36 33.23 54.99
C LYS A 55 137.12 34.07 54.63
N VAL A 56 137.28 35.29 54.12
CA VAL A 56 136.17 36.11 53.61
C VAL A 56 135.42 35.40 52.48
N SER A 57 136.15 34.78 51.55
CA SER A 57 135.56 34.00 50.46
C SER A 57 134.76 32.79 50.98
N ARG A 58 135.25 32.12 52.04
CA ARG A 58 134.54 31.04 52.72
C ARG A 58 133.28 31.55 53.43
N SER A 59 133.35 32.69 54.12
CA SER A 59 132.19 33.33 54.75
C SER A 59 131.10 33.72 53.74
N LYS A 60 131.46 34.17 52.53
CA LYS A 60 130.50 34.43 51.45
C LYS A 60 129.75 33.16 51.03
N ILE A 61 130.49 32.08 50.73
CA ILE A 61 129.89 30.80 50.30
C ILE A 61 128.97 30.26 51.40
N ALA A 62 129.44 30.32 52.63
CA ALA A 62 128.69 29.95 53.82
C ALA A 62 127.33 30.67 53.94
N ILE A 63 127.31 31.99 53.76
CA ILE A 63 126.07 32.79 53.80
C ILE A 63 125.14 32.39 52.64
N ASP A 64 125.66 32.29 51.41
CA ASP A 64 124.87 31.91 50.22
C ASP A 64 124.24 30.51 50.35
N ASP A 65 125.01 29.52 50.82
CA ASP A 65 124.52 28.15 51.04
C ASP A 65 123.44 28.10 52.14
N ALA A 66 123.58 28.90 53.20
CA ALA A 66 122.56 29.02 54.24
C ALA A 66 121.24 29.64 53.72
N GLY A 67 121.33 30.65 52.85
CA GLY A 67 120.16 31.25 52.19
C GLY A 67 119.46 30.27 51.25
N LYS A 68 120.23 29.51 50.46
CA LYS A 68 119.68 28.47 49.58
C LYS A 68 118.97 27.36 50.37
N ALA A 69 119.57 26.89 51.47
CA ALA A 69 118.97 25.89 52.34
C ALA A 69 117.64 26.39 52.93
N LEU A 70 117.60 27.63 53.44
CA LEU A 70 116.38 28.25 53.96
C LEU A 70 115.27 28.34 52.90
N VAL A 71 115.59 28.81 51.69
CA VAL A 71 114.62 28.89 50.59
C VAL A 71 114.14 27.51 50.15
N ALA A 72 115.02 26.50 50.13
CA ALA A 72 114.63 25.13 49.80
C ALA A 72 113.65 24.56 50.83
N ASP A 73 113.91 24.79 52.13
CA ASP A 73 113.02 24.36 53.21
C ASP A 73 111.66 25.09 53.17
N LEU A 74 111.64 26.40 52.90
CA LEU A 74 110.40 27.17 52.74
C LEU A 74 109.58 26.71 51.52
N LYS A 75 110.23 26.43 50.38
CA LYS A 75 109.56 25.87 49.19
C LYS A 75 108.98 24.49 49.46
N LYS A 76 109.69 23.66 50.23
CA LYS A 76 109.20 22.36 50.65
C LYS A 76 107.97 22.50 51.56
N GLN A 77 108.04 23.34 52.59
CA GLN A 77 106.93 23.60 53.49
C GLN A 77 105.68 24.12 52.76
N THR A 78 105.85 25.06 51.83
CA THR A 78 104.72 25.57 51.02
C THR A 78 104.13 24.49 50.12
N GLY A 79 104.96 23.66 49.47
CA GLY A 79 104.51 22.51 48.69
C GLY A 79 103.74 21.47 49.51
N ASP A 80 104.19 21.19 50.73
CA ASP A 80 103.51 20.29 51.68
C ASP A 80 102.15 20.87 52.09
N ILE A 81 102.07 22.18 52.36
CA ILE A 81 100.82 22.88 52.69
C ILE A 81 99.83 22.82 51.53
N ASP A 82 100.25 23.09 50.30
CA ASP A 82 99.36 23.05 49.13
C ASP A 82 98.87 21.62 48.85
N SER A 83 99.73 20.62 49.03
CA SER A 83 99.36 19.20 48.94
C SER A 83 98.34 18.81 50.00
N ALA A 84 98.54 19.25 51.26
CA ALA A 84 97.60 19.02 52.35
C ALA A 84 96.24 19.72 52.09
N ARG A 85 96.26 20.96 51.58
CA ARG A 85 95.05 21.71 51.20
C ARG A 85 94.28 21.01 50.09
N LYS A 86 94.98 20.48 49.08
CA LYS A 86 94.36 19.69 48.01
C LYS A 86 93.73 18.43 48.56
N LYS A 87 94.47 17.65 49.35
CA LYS A 87 93.96 16.43 50.00
C LYS A 87 92.71 16.72 50.84
N ALA A 88 92.71 17.80 51.60
CA ALA A 88 91.56 18.21 52.40
C ALA A 88 90.33 18.50 51.54
N ARG A 89 90.48 19.28 50.46
CA ARG A 89 89.38 19.58 49.54
C ARG A 89 88.81 18.32 48.90
N ASP A 90 89.67 17.51 48.28
CA ASP A 90 89.26 16.33 47.54
C ASP A 90 88.57 15.30 48.47
N THR A 91 89.07 15.17 49.71
CA THR A 91 88.45 14.29 50.72
C THR A 91 87.08 14.81 51.18
N LEU A 92 86.95 16.12 51.40
CA LEU A 92 85.69 16.71 51.85
C LEU A 92 84.63 16.74 50.74
N ASP A 93 85.02 16.95 49.48
CA ASP A 93 84.13 16.85 48.33
C ASP A 93 83.62 15.41 48.17
N ALA A 94 84.50 14.41 48.25
CA ALA A 94 84.11 13.00 48.19
C ALA A 94 83.16 12.63 49.35
N LEU A 95 83.45 13.09 50.58
CA LEU A 95 82.59 12.84 51.74
C LEU A 95 81.22 13.53 51.59
N ARG A 96 81.16 14.75 51.05
CA ARG A 96 79.89 15.43 50.75
C ARG A 96 79.05 14.60 49.80
N ASP A 97 79.66 14.11 48.73
CA ASP A 97 78.96 13.35 47.70
C ASP A 97 78.49 11.99 48.25
N GLU A 98 79.31 11.31 49.07
CA GLU A 98 78.93 10.09 49.78
C GLU A 98 77.78 10.31 50.77
N VAL A 99 77.84 11.38 51.57
CA VAL A 99 76.78 11.73 52.54
C VAL A 99 75.48 12.12 51.82
N ARG A 100 75.56 12.76 50.65
CA ARG A 100 74.37 13.15 49.87
C ARG A 100 73.79 12.00 49.04
N LYS A 101 74.60 11.00 48.69
CA LYS A 101 74.20 9.88 47.84
C LYS A 101 72.89 9.19 48.27
N PRO A 102 72.66 8.83 49.56
CA PRO A 102 71.40 8.20 49.96
C PRO A 102 70.17 9.07 49.70
N LEU A 103 70.30 10.39 49.83
CA LEU A 103 69.20 11.31 49.55
C LEU A 103 68.94 11.42 48.05
N THR A 104 70.00 11.50 47.23
CA THR A 104 69.85 11.50 45.76
C THR A 104 69.22 10.21 45.25
N ASP A 105 69.71 9.06 45.73
CA ASP A 105 69.15 7.75 45.35
C ASP A 105 67.66 7.65 45.78
N TRP A 106 67.27 8.20 46.94
CA TRP A 106 65.87 8.27 47.37
C TRP A 106 65.02 9.25 46.53
N GLU A 107 65.54 10.43 46.20
CA GLU A 107 64.86 11.42 45.33
C GLU A 107 64.56 10.82 43.94
N GLU A 108 65.51 10.08 43.38
CA GLU A 108 65.35 9.38 42.10
C GLU A 108 64.32 8.25 42.16
N GLU A 109 64.33 7.46 43.25
CA GLU A 109 63.35 6.41 43.51
C GLU A 109 61.94 6.98 43.65
N GLN A 110 61.77 8.05 44.43
CA GLN A 110 60.47 8.72 44.56
C GLN A 110 59.97 9.27 43.23
N ALA A 111 60.86 9.85 42.42
CA ALA A 111 60.51 10.31 41.09
C ALA A 111 60.10 9.14 40.16
N ARG A 112 60.69 7.95 40.31
CA ARG A 112 60.26 6.76 39.57
C ARG A 112 58.89 6.28 40.02
N ILE A 113 58.67 6.14 41.33
CA ILE A 113 57.39 5.73 41.90
C ILE A 113 56.27 6.69 41.47
N GLU A 114 56.52 8.00 41.49
CA GLU A 114 55.54 8.99 41.05
C GLU A 114 55.21 8.84 39.57
N ARG A 115 56.22 8.68 38.69
CA ARG A 115 55.99 8.42 37.26
C ARG A 115 55.17 7.16 37.03
N GLU A 116 55.54 6.06 37.68
CA GLU A 116 54.81 4.80 37.58
C GLU A 116 53.36 4.92 38.10
N ARG A 117 53.14 5.69 39.17
CA ARG A 117 51.80 5.97 39.70
C ARG A 117 50.96 6.74 38.71
N VAL A 118 51.50 7.82 38.13
CA VAL A 118 50.81 8.63 37.12
C VAL A 118 50.46 7.78 35.90
N GLU A 119 51.40 6.99 35.37
CA GLU A 119 51.16 6.10 34.24
C GLU A 119 50.13 5.00 34.57
N ALA A 120 50.13 4.47 35.79
CA ALA A 120 49.11 3.51 36.24
C ALA A 120 47.73 4.16 36.35
N GLU A 121 47.64 5.38 36.87
CA GLU A 121 46.38 6.13 36.96
C GLU A 121 45.83 6.48 35.57
N GLU A 122 46.67 6.93 34.65
CA GLU A 122 46.28 7.20 33.26
C GLU A 122 45.77 5.95 32.54
N ARG A 123 46.46 4.81 32.72
CA ARG A 123 45.99 3.52 32.18
C ARG A 123 44.64 3.11 32.78
N ALA A 124 44.48 3.20 34.10
CA ALA A 124 43.23 2.86 34.77
C ALA A 124 42.06 3.76 34.30
N ARG A 125 42.32 5.06 34.09
CA ARG A 125 41.34 6.00 33.52
C ARG A 125 40.97 5.62 32.09
N ALA A 126 41.95 5.32 31.24
CA ALA A 126 41.71 4.92 29.86
C ALA A 126 40.92 3.60 29.77
N GLU A 127 41.25 2.61 30.60
CA GLU A 127 40.52 1.34 30.69
C GLU A 127 39.06 1.53 31.16
N ALA A 128 38.84 2.37 32.18
CA ALA A 128 37.50 2.68 32.68
C ALA A 128 36.65 3.41 31.62
N GLU A 129 37.25 4.33 30.86
CA GLU A 129 36.59 5.02 29.76
C GLU A 129 36.24 4.05 28.62
N ALA A 130 37.18 3.18 28.22
CA ALA A 130 36.95 2.16 27.21
C ALA A 130 35.83 1.19 27.62
N ALA A 131 35.80 0.75 28.88
CA ALA A 131 34.73 -0.10 29.41
C ALA A 131 33.36 0.61 29.37
N ARG A 132 33.31 1.89 29.74
CA ARG A 132 32.09 2.70 29.68
C ARG A 132 31.57 2.83 28.24
N LEU A 133 32.46 3.12 27.28
CA LEU A 133 32.09 3.22 25.86
C LEU A 133 31.58 1.88 25.31
N ALA A 134 32.23 0.77 25.68
CA ALA A 134 31.80 -0.57 25.29
C ALA A 134 30.41 -0.91 25.86
N GLU A 135 30.11 -0.50 27.10
CA GLU A 135 28.78 -0.68 27.69
C GLU A 135 27.71 0.13 26.97
N ILE A 136 28.01 1.40 26.63
CA ILE A 136 27.10 2.26 25.85
C ILE A 136 26.82 1.62 24.49
N ALA A 137 27.85 1.18 23.77
CA ALA A 137 27.69 0.54 22.46
C ALA A 137 26.81 -0.72 22.54
N ARG A 138 27.00 -1.56 23.56
CA ARG A 138 26.13 -2.74 23.77
C ARG A 138 24.67 -2.34 24.03
N LYS A 139 24.43 -1.33 24.86
CA LYS A 139 23.07 -0.83 25.13
C LYS A 139 22.41 -0.25 23.89
N GLU A 140 23.17 0.46 23.06
CA GLU A 140 22.67 0.99 21.78
C GLU A 140 22.33 -0.12 20.78
N GLU A 141 23.11 -1.21 20.74
CA GLU A 141 22.76 -2.40 19.95
C GLU A 141 21.50 -3.10 20.48
N GLU A 142 21.37 -3.26 21.80
CA GLU A 142 20.17 -3.84 22.42
C GLU A 142 18.91 -3.01 22.14
N ILE A 143 19.00 -1.67 22.26
CA ILE A 143 17.90 -0.76 21.94
C ILE A 143 17.51 -0.88 20.47
N ARG A 144 18.49 -0.85 19.55
CA ARG A 144 18.22 -1.00 18.10
C ARG A 144 17.55 -2.33 17.78
N ALA A 145 18.05 -3.44 18.34
CA ALA A 145 17.46 -4.75 18.15
C ALA A 145 16.01 -4.81 18.69
N ARG A 146 15.75 -4.17 19.84
CA ARG A 146 14.41 -4.08 20.42
C ARG A 146 13.47 -3.24 19.56
N GLU A 147 13.92 -2.10 19.04
CA GLU A 147 13.14 -1.25 18.13
C GLU A 147 12.82 -1.96 16.81
N GLU A 148 13.77 -2.71 16.25
CA GLU A 148 13.52 -3.57 15.09
C GLU A 148 12.51 -4.67 15.37
N ALA A 149 12.62 -5.35 16.52
CA ALA A 149 11.66 -6.36 16.92
C ALA A 149 10.24 -5.79 17.11
N VAL A 150 10.11 -4.61 17.72
CA VAL A 150 8.82 -3.92 17.86
C VAL A 150 8.25 -3.55 16.50
N ARG A 151 9.05 -2.94 15.60
CA ARG A 151 8.59 -2.59 14.25
C ARG A 151 8.13 -3.81 13.45
N ALA A 152 8.88 -4.92 13.53
CA ALA A 152 8.52 -6.17 12.87
C ALA A 152 7.23 -6.77 13.45
N ALA A 153 7.05 -6.72 14.76
CA ALA A 153 5.82 -7.18 15.43
C ALA A 153 4.60 -6.35 15.02
N GLU A 154 4.73 -5.01 15.00
CA GLU A 154 3.65 -4.13 14.55
C GLU A 154 3.30 -4.36 13.08
N GLU A 155 4.30 -4.57 12.21
CA GLU A 155 4.05 -4.86 10.80
C GLU A 155 3.35 -6.20 10.62
N ALA A 156 3.78 -7.24 11.34
CA ALA A 156 3.13 -8.54 11.35
C ALA A 156 1.68 -8.43 11.85
N GLU A 157 1.41 -7.64 12.90
CA GLU A 157 0.06 -7.39 13.38
C GLU A 157 -0.79 -6.64 12.35
N ARG A 158 -0.26 -5.58 11.73
CA ARG A 158 -0.94 -4.86 10.64
C ARG A 158 -1.29 -5.80 9.48
N GLN A 159 -0.38 -6.68 9.09
CA GLN A 159 -0.61 -7.68 8.04
C GLN A 159 -1.69 -8.68 8.45
N ARG A 160 -1.69 -9.16 9.71
CA ARG A 160 -2.73 -10.07 10.23
C ARG A 160 -4.09 -9.41 10.25
N VAL A 161 -4.20 -8.17 10.73
CA VAL A 161 -5.46 -7.42 10.76
C VAL A 161 -5.97 -7.16 9.33
N ALA A 162 -5.09 -6.76 8.41
CA ALA A 162 -5.45 -6.57 7.01
C ALA A 162 -5.92 -7.87 6.34
N ALA A 163 -5.25 -9.00 6.61
CA ALA A 163 -5.64 -10.31 6.10
C ALA A 163 -7.00 -10.76 6.67
N GLU A 164 -7.25 -10.55 7.96
CA GLU A 164 -8.53 -10.85 8.59
C GLU A 164 -9.65 -9.99 8.01
N GLN A 165 -9.42 -8.69 7.81
CA GLN A 165 -10.38 -7.79 7.16
C GLN A 165 -10.68 -8.23 5.73
N ALA A 166 -9.64 -8.53 4.95
CA ALA A 166 -9.81 -9.00 3.58
C ALA A 166 -10.63 -10.30 3.52
N GLU A 167 -10.41 -11.24 4.44
CA GLU A 167 -11.19 -12.47 4.49
C GLU A 167 -12.63 -12.23 4.93
N ARG A 168 -12.87 -11.39 5.95
CA ARG A 168 -14.23 -10.99 6.35
C ARG A 168 -14.98 -10.36 5.17
N GLU A 169 -14.36 -9.45 4.45
CA GLU A 169 -14.97 -8.86 3.26
C GLU A 169 -15.23 -9.88 2.15
N ARG A 170 -14.35 -10.88 1.96
CA ARG A 170 -14.58 -11.97 1.00
C ARG A 170 -15.81 -12.79 1.39
N VAL A 171 -15.90 -13.19 2.65
CA VAL A 171 -17.04 -13.93 3.19
C VAL A 171 -18.33 -13.12 3.08
N GLU A 172 -18.32 -11.83 3.42
CA GLU A 172 -19.48 -10.95 3.30
C GLU A 172 -19.90 -10.75 1.84
N ARG A 173 -18.95 -10.56 0.91
CA ARG A 173 -19.24 -10.47 -0.52
C ARG A 173 -19.85 -11.75 -1.05
N GLU A 174 -19.30 -12.90 -0.68
CA GLU A 174 -19.83 -14.21 -1.08
C GLU A 174 -21.24 -14.42 -0.51
N ALA A 175 -21.45 -14.12 0.77
CA ALA A 175 -22.77 -14.20 1.40
C ALA A 175 -23.79 -13.26 0.74
N ARG A 176 -23.38 -12.04 0.36
CA ARG A 176 -24.24 -11.09 -0.37
C ARG A 176 -24.62 -11.63 -1.75
N LEU A 177 -23.65 -12.15 -2.49
CA LEU A 177 -23.90 -12.73 -3.82
C LEU A 177 -24.82 -13.95 -3.73
N GLN A 178 -24.63 -14.81 -2.73
CA GLN A 178 -25.52 -15.95 -2.47
C GLN A 178 -26.94 -15.50 -2.09
N ALA A 179 -27.06 -14.49 -1.23
CA ALA A 179 -28.37 -13.93 -0.85
C ALA A 179 -29.08 -13.28 -2.05
N GLU A 180 -28.36 -12.53 -2.88
CA GLU A 180 -28.89 -11.91 -4.10
C GLU A 180 -29.30 -12.98 -5.13
N ALA A 181 -28.47 -14.01 -5.33
CA ALA A 181 -28.82 -15.14 -6.20
C ALA A 181 -30.07 -15.88 -5.70
N ALA A 182 -30.17 -16.13 -4.40
CA ALA A 182 -31.35 -16.76 -3.80
C ALA A 182 -32.59 -15.89 -3.89
N GLU A 183 -32.46 -14.57 -3.75
CA GLU A 183 -33.56 -13.62 -3.91
C GLU A 183 -34.04 -13.56 -5.37
N ASN A 184 -33.11 -13.45 -6.31
CA ASN A 184 -33.41 -13.47 -7.73
C ASN A 184 -34.08 -14.79 -8.14
N ALA A 185 -33.58 -15.94 -7.68
CA ALA A 185 -34.21 -17.23 -7.92
C ALA A 185 -35.64 -17.30 -7.36
N LYS A 186 -35.88 -16.75 -6.16
CA LYS A 186 -37.24 -16.64 -5.59
C LYS A 186 -38.14 -15.73 -6.41
N ARG A 187 -37.64 -14.57 -6.86
CA ARG A 187 -38.39 -13.64 -7.72
C ARG A 187 -38.73 -14.28 -9.06
N GLU A 188 -37.78 -14.97 -9.69
CA GLU A 188 -37.99 -15.69 -10.95
C GLU A 188 -39.00 -16.83 -10.79
N ALA A 189 -38.91 -17.61 -9.71
CA ALA A 189 -39.88 -18.65 -9.40
C ALA A 189 -41.29 -18.08 -9.15
N ALA A 190 -41.40 -17.00 -8.37
CA ALA A 190 -42.68 -16.32 -8.13
C ALA A 190 -43.28 -15.74 -9.43
N ALA A 191 -42.45 -15.10 -10.26
CA ALA A 191 -42.88 -14.59 -11.56
C ALA A 191 -43.29 -15.72 -12.52
N ALA A 192 -42.63 -16.89 -12.46
CA ALA A 192 -43.02 -18.06 -13.25
C ALA A 192 -44.37 -18.63 -12.80
N VAL A 193 -44.62 -18.69 -11.48
CA VAL A 193 -45.92 -19.08 -10.93
C VAL A 193 -47.01 -18.09 -11.34
N GLU A 194 -46.77 -16.78 -11.23
CA GLU A 194 -47.75 -15.76 -11.66
C GLU A 194 -48.05 -15.86 -13.16
N ARG A 195 -47.02 -16.07 -13.99
CA ARG A 195 -47.21 -16.30 -15.44
C ARG A 195 -48.04 -17.55 -15.70
N ALA A 196 -47.73 -18.67 -15.04
CA ALA A 196 -48.49 -19.91 -15.18
C ALA A 196 -49.95 -19.75 -14.71
N GLU A 197 -50.19 -19.04 -13.61
CA GLU A 197 -51.54 -18.73 -13.15
C GLU A 197 -52.30 -17.84 -14.14
N ARG A 198 -51.65 -16.82 -14.69
CA ARG A 198 -52.25 -15.93 -15.69
C ARG A 198 -52.59 -16.70 -16.96
N GLU A 199 -51.67 -17.51 -17.47
CA GLU A 199 -51.89 -18.36 -18.64
C GLU A 199 -53.02 -19.37 -18.40
N ALA A 200 -53.07 -19.98 -17.21
CA ALA A 200 -54.17 -20.88 -16.83
C ALA A 200 -55.51 -20.15 -16.75
N ARG A 201 -55.55 -18.95 -16.13
CA ARG A 201 -56.76 -18.12 -16.09
C ARG A 201 -57.20 -17.72 -17.49
N GLU A 202 -56.30 -17.24 -18.34
CA GLU A 202 -56.59 -16.89 -19.73
C GLU A 202 -57.03 -18.10 -20.55
N ALA A 203 -56.47 -19.29 -20.32
CA ALA A 203 -56.94 -20.53 -20.94
C ALA A 203 -58.36 -20.89 -20.46
N THR A 204 -58.65 -20.81 -19.16
CA THR A 204 -60.00 -21.07 -18.64
C THR A 204 -61.01 -20.05 -19.15
N GLU A 205 -60.65 -18.77 -19.25
CA GLU A 205 -61.53 -17.73 -19.77
C GLU A 205 -61.80 -17.90 -21.26
N ARG A 206 -60.77 -18.24 -22.07
CA ARG A 206 -60.94 -18.59 -23.48
C ARG A 206 -61.85 -19.80 -23.65
N ALA A 207 -61.63 -20.88 -22.90
CA ALA A 207 -62.48 -22.06 -22.94
C ALA A 207 -63.93 -21.74 -22.54
N ALA A 208 -64.14 -20.89 -21.52
CA ALA A 208 -65.47 -20.45 -21.12
C ALA A 208 -66.16 -19.58 -22.19
N ARG A 209 -65.42 -18.66 -22.83
CA ARG A 209 -65.92 -17.85 -23.95
C ARG A 209 -66.27 -18.71 -25.15
N GLU A 210 -65.41 -19.65 -25.54
CA GLU A 210 -65.67 -20.59 -26.63
C GLU A 210 -66.89 -21.48 -26.35
N ALA A 211 -67.04 -21.97 -25.11
CA ALA A 211 -68.22 -22.74 -24.70
C ALA A 211 -69.50 -21.89 -24.73
N ALA A 212 -69.45 -20.65 -24.25
CA ALA A 212 -70.59 -19.72 -24.31
C ALA A 212 -70.96 -19.36 -25.76
N GLU A 213 -69.98 -19.14 -26.63
CA GLU A 213 -70.20 -18.90 -28.06
C GLU A 213 -70.75 -20.14 -28.78
N ALA A 214 -70.31 -21.35 -28.39
CA ALA A 214 -70.85 -22.59 -28.93
C ALA A 214 -72.30 -22.82 -28.47
N GLU A 215 -72.62 -22.54 -27.20
CA GLU A 215 -73.98 -22.59 -26.66
C GLU A 215 -74.88 -21.58 -27.36
N GLN A 216 -74.41 -20.34 -27.56
CA GLN A 216 -75.17 -19.31 -28.27
C GLN A 216 -75.40 -19.71 -29.73
N ARG A 217 -74.39 -20.25 -30.42
CA ARG A 217 -74.55 -20.78 -31.78
C ARG A 217 -75.56 -21.93 -31.83
N ALA A 218 -75.58 -22.82 -30.83
CA ALA A 218 -76.55 -23.90 -30.74
C ALA A 218 -77.97 -23.37 -30.50
N LYS A 219 -78.16 -22.38 -29.62
CA LYS A 219 -79.45 -21.70 -29.40
C LYS A 219 -79.93 -20.98 -30.66
N ASP A 220 -79.05 -20.25 -31.34
CA ASP A 220 -79.38 -19.55 -32.57
C ASP A 220 -79.72 -20.53 -33.70
N ALA A 221 -79.03 -21.66 -33.81
CA ALA A 221 -79.34 -22.72 -34.76
C ALA A 221 -80.68 -23.40 -34.45
N ALA A 222 -80.97 -23.69 -33.18
CA ALA A 222 -82.25 -24.23 -32.75
C ALA A 222 -83.40 -23.25 -33.03
N ALA A 223 -83.21 -21.96 -32.74
CA ALA A 223 -84.19 -20.92 -33.02
C ALA A 223 -84.42 -20.72 -34.53
N ARG A 224 -83.38 -20.86 -35.38
CA ARG A 224 -83.56 -20.87 -36.84
C ARG A 224 -84.34 -22.09 -37.30
N ALA A 225 -84.00 -23.28 -36.81
CA ALA A 225 -84.72 -24.50 -37.16
C ALA A 225 -86.19 -24.46 -36.71
N GLU A 226 -86.50 -23.83 -35.57
CA GLU A 226 -87.88 -23.63 -35.12
C GLU A 226 -88.63 -22.63 -36.01
N ARG A 227 -87.99 -21.51 -36.38
CA ARG A 227 -88.57 -20.54 -37.34
C ARG A 227 -88.81 -21.18 -38.70
N GLU A 228 -87.85 -21.93 -39.23
CA GLU A 228 -88.01 -22.65 -40.51
C GLU A 228 -89.15 -23.68 -40.45
N LYS A 229 -89.30 -24.39 -39.32
CA LYS A 229 -90.46 -25.28 -39.11
C LYS A 229 -91.77 -24.51 -39.04
N ALA A 230 -91.82 -23.38 -38.33
CA ALA A 230 -93.01 -22.55 -38.24
C ALA A 230 -93.40 -21.94 -39.60
N GLU A 231 -92.42 -21.45 -40.36
CA GLU A 231 -92.60 -20.93 -41.72
C GLU A 231 -93.05 -22.04 -42.68
N ALA A 232 -92.52 -23.26 -42.56
CA ALA A 232 -92.96 -24.41 -43.35
C ALA A 232 -94.42 -24.81 -43.02
N VAL A 233 -94.83 -24.74 -41.75
CA VAL A 233 -96.22 -24.99 -41.32
C VAL A 233 -97.14 -23.89 -41.83
N GLU A 234 -96.79 -22.61 -41.69
CA GLU A 234 -97.58 -21.50 -42.27
C GLU A 234 -97.69 -21.59 -43.80
N ALA A 235 -96.60 -21.95 -44.48
CA ALA A 235 -96.60 -22.13 -45.93
C ALA A 235 -97.49 -23.32 -46.35
N ALA A 236 -97.52 -24.40 -45.57
CA ALA A 236 -98.41 -25.53 -45.79
C ALA A 236 -99.88 -25.14 -45.57
N GLU A 237 -100.20 -24.39 -44.51
CA GLU A 237 -101.56 -23.89 -44.27
C GLU A 237 -102.03 -22.90 -45.34
N ARG A 238 -101.14 -22.02 -45.82
CA ARG A 238 -101.44 -21.09 -46.90
C ARG A 238 -101.76 -21.83 -48.20
N ARG A 239 -100.96 -22.84 -48.56
CA ARG A 239 -101.22 -23.70 -49.72
C ARG A 239 -102.54 -24.47 -49.57
N ALA A 240 -102.86 -24.98 -48.39
CA ALA A 240 -104.12 -25.66 -48.13
C ALA A 240 -105.34 -24.72 -48.24
N LYS A 241 -105.24 -23.48 -47.76
CA LYS A 241 -106.29 -22.46 -47.90
C LYS A 241 -106.47 -22.00 -49.35
N GLU A 242 -105.38 -21.81 -50.09
CA GLU A 242 -105.42 -21.45 -51.51
C GLU A 242 -106.01 -22.57 -52.38
N GLU A 243 -105.70 -23.83 -52.07
CA GLU A 243 -106.26 -24.99 -52.76
C GLU A 243 -107.76 -25.17 -52.46
N ALA A 244 -108.19 -25.01 -51.21
CA ALA A 244 -109.61 -25.00 -50.86
C ALA A 244 -110.39 -23.87 -51.55
N ALA A 245 -109.79 -22.67 -51.65
CA ALA A 245 -110.39 -21.54 -52.36
C ALA A 245 -110.42 -21.71 -53.90
N ARG A 246 -109.58 -22.59 -54.46
CA ARG A 246 -109.63 -22.96 -55.89
C ARG A 246 -110.74 -23.97 -56.17
N VAL A 247 -110.87 -24.98 -55.32
CA VAL A 247 -111.93 -26.02 -55.45
C VAL A 247 -113.33 -25.41 -55.32
N GLU A 248 -113.54 -24.45 -54.43
CA GLU A 248 -114.85 -23.79 -54.28
C GLU A 248 -115.21 -22.91 -55.49
N ARG A 249 -114.23 -22.20 -56.07
CA ARG A 249 -114.44 -21.40 -57.29
C ARG A 249 -114.77 -22.26 -58.51
N ASP A 250 -114.09 -23.39 -58.67
CA ASP A 250 -114.34 -24.33 -59.78
C ASP A 250 -115.73 -24.97 -59.67
N ARG A 251 -116.21 -25.23 -58.44
CA ARG A 251 -117.55 -25.77 -58.19
C ARG A 251 -118.66 -24.76 -58.50
N GLN A 252 -118.46 -23.49 -58.15
CA GLN A 252 -119.43 -22.41 -58.43
C GLN A 252 -119.54 -22.11 -59.93
N ALA A 253 -118.43 -22.15 -60.67
CA ALA A 253 -118.43 -21.95 -62.12
C ALA A 253 -119.17 -23.07 -62.89
N GLN A 254 -119.12 -24.33 -62.43
CA GLN A 254 -119.85 -25.44 -63.05
C GLN A 254 -121.37 -25.37 -62.83
N VAL A 255 -121.81 -24.93 -61.66
CA VAL A 255 -123.25 -24.82 -61.35
C VAL A 255 -123.91 -23.70 -62.16
N GLU A 256 -123.22 -22.58 -62.38
CA GLU A 256 -123.77 -21.46 -63.15
C GLU A 256 -123.81 -21.73 -64.67
N ALA A 257 -122.85 -22.51 -65.18
CA ALA A 257 -122.83 -22.93 -66.59
C ALA A 257 -123.98 -23.89 -66.95
N GLN A 258 -124.33 -24.84 -66.07
CA GLN A 258 -125.44 -25.78 -66.30
C GLN A 258 -126.80 -25.09 -66.33
N ARG A 259 -127.01 -24.07 -65.49
CA ARG A 259 -128.29 -23.37 -65.39
C ARG A 259 -128.61 -22.52 -66.63
N ARG A 260 -127.59 -21.91 -67.27
CA ARG A 260 -127.77 -21.11 -68.50
C ARG A 260 -128.07 -21.97 -69.73
N GLU A 261 -127.66 -23.24 -69.75
CA GLU A 261 -127.87 -24.13 -70.89
C GLU A 261 -129.29 -24.74 -70.90
N GLU A 262 -129.89 -24.98 -69.74
CA GLU A 262 -131.27 -25.49 -69.64
C GLU A 262 -132.32 -24.42 -69.98
N GLU A 263 -132.11 -23.16 -69.59
CA GLU A 263 -133.06 -22.06 -69.88
C GLU A 263 -133.15 -21.73 -71.38
N ALA A 264 -132.05 -21.88 -72.14
CA ALA A 264 -132.03 -21.62 -73.58
C ALA A 264 -132.77 -22.69 -74.41
N ARG A 265 -132.85 -23.94 -73.92
CA ARG A 265 -133.52 -25.05 -74.63
C ARG A 265 -135.04 -25.05 -74.43
N ALA A 266 -135.54 -24.50 -73.32
CA ALA A 266 -136.98 -24.43 -73.05
C ALA A 266 -137.71 -23.38 -73.90
N ALA A 267 -137.04 -22.25 -74.23
CA ALA A 267 -137.66 -21.14 -74.96
C ALA A 267 -137.90 -21.42 -76.46
N ASP A 268 -137.04 -22.21 -77.12
CA ASP A 268 -137.15 -22.50 -78.57
C ASP A 268 -138.33 -23.44 -78.91
N VAL A 269 -138.68 -24.34 -77.98
CA VAL A 269 -139.76 -25.34 -78.19
C VAL A 269 -141.15 -24.70 -78.14
N GLU A 270 -141.38 -23.77 -77.23
CA GLU A 270 -142.67 -23.05 -77.10
C GLU A 270 -142.94 -22.16 -78.32
N HIS A 271 -141.91 -21.47 -78.83
CA HIS A 271 -142.04 -20.55 -79.97
C HIS A 271 -142.49 -21.27 -81.25
N ARG A 272 -141.91 -22.45 -81.54
CA ARG A 272 -142.27 -23.26 -82.71
C ARG A 272 -143.69 -23.84 -82.64
N ARG A 273 -144.17 -24.12 -81.42
CA ARG A 273 -145.48 -24.74 -81.20
C ARG A 273 -146.63 -23.77 -81.45
N SER A 274 -146.45 -22.49 -81.08
CA SER A 274 -147.50 -21.47 -81.24
C SER A 274 -147.76 -21.12 -82.71
N ILE A 275 -146.69 -20.97 -83.50
CA ILE A 275 -146.76 -20.58 -84.92
C ILE A 275 -147.44 -21.66 -85.77
N ASN A 276 -147.13 -22.94 -85.52
CA ASN A 276 -147.78 -24.04 -86.24
C ASN A 276 -149.28 -24.13 -85.96
N ARG A 277 -149.72 -23.90 -84.70
CA ARG A 277 -151.15 -23.89 -84.36
C ARG A 277 -151.89 -22.75 -85.06
N ALA A 278 -151.29 -21.56 -85.12
CA ALA A 278 -151.88 -20.43 -85.82
C ALA A 278 -152.06 -20.71 -87.33
N ALA A 279 -151.09 -21.37 -87.97
CA ALA A 279 -151.18 -21.75 -89.37
C ALA A 279 -152.27 -22.80 -89.65
N VAL A 280 -152.46 -23.78 -88.75
CA VAL A 280 -153.57 -24.75 -88.85
C VAL A 280 -154.92 -24.04 -88.73
N ALA A 281 -155.08 -23.13 -87.76
CA ALA A 281 -156.33 -22.40 -87.56
C ALA A 281 -156.71 -21.53 -88.77
N ALA A 282 -155.74 -20.88 -89.42
CA ALA A 282 -155.99 -20.06 -90.61
C ALA A 282 -156.50 -20.88 -91.80
N LEU A 283 -156.00 -22.11 -92.00
CA LEU A 283 -156.46 -23.01 -93.07
C LEU A 283 -157.88 -23.52 -92.82
N VAL A 284 -158.26 -23.75 -91.55
CA VAL A 284 -159.64 -24.12 -91.20
C VAL A 284 -160.62 -22.99 -91.52
N GLY A 285 -160.24 -21.73 -91.28
CA GLY A 285 -161.05 -20.56 -91.60
C GLY A 285 -161.34 -20.37 -93.11
N LEU A 286 -160.54 -20.98 -93.99
CA LEU A 286 -160.71 -20.93 -95.45
C LEU A 286 -161.60 -22.07 -96.00
N GLY A 287 -162.23 -22.87 -95.13
CA GLY A 287 -163.19 -23.91 -95.51
C GLY A 287 -162.58 -25.30 -95.72
N VAL A 288 -161.32 -25.52 -95.31
CA VAL A 288 -160.67 -26.84 -95.30
C VAL A 288 -160.92 -27.52 -93.94
N SER A 289 -161.20 -28.82 -93.91
CA SER A 289 -161.40 -29.53 -92.62
C SER A 289 -160.12 -29.57 -91.78
N GLU A 290 -160.28 -29.57 -90.45
CA GLU A 290 -159.16 -29.49 -89.49
C GLU A 290 -158.14 -30.62 -89.65
N GLU A 291 -158.59 -31.85 -89.95
CA GLU A 291 -157.70 -32.99 -90.23
C GLU A 291 -156.86 -32.78 -91.50
N ALA A 292 -157.45 -32.22 -92.56
CA ALA A 292 -156.72 -31.92 -93.78
C ALA A 292 -155.73 -30.76 -93.57
N ALA A 293 -156.11 -29.71 -92.84
CA ALA A 293 -155.25 -28.58 -92.50
C ALA A 293 -154.03 -28.99 -91.66
N ALA A 294 -154.22 -29.82 -90.63
CA ALA A 294 -153.13 -30.36 -89.82
C ALA A 294 -152.17 -31.25 -90.64
N THR A 295 -152.71 -32.06 -91.56
CA THR A 295 -151.92 -32.90 -92.46
C THR A 295 -151.07 -32.07 -93.41
N VAL A 296 -151.62 -30.99 -93.98
CA VAL A 296 -150.91 -30.07 -94.87
C VAL A 296 -149.79 -29.33 -94.12
N ILE A 297 -150.07 -28.76 -92.94
CA ILE A 297 -149.04 -28.07 -92.12
C ILE A 297 -147.94 -29.02 -91.68
N THR A 298 -148.28 -30.25 -91.25
CA THR A 298 -147.29 -31.27 -90.88
C THR A 298 -146.43 -31.67 -92.09
N ALA A 299 -147.03 -31.82 -93.27
CA ALA A 299 -146.29 -32.12 -94.50
C ALA A 299 -145.34 -30.98 -94.90
N ILE A 300 -145.71 -29.71 -94.66
CA ILE A 300 -144.85 -28.53 -94.90
C ILE A 300 -143.70 -28.48 -93.89
N VAL A 301 -143.95 -28.71 -92.59
CA VAL A 301 -142.89 -28.75 -91.57
C VAL A 301 -141.91 -29.89 -91.81
N GLN A 302 -142.40 -31.03 -92.31
CA GLN A 302 -141.57 -32.17 -92.72
C GLN A 302 -140.91 -31.98 -94.09
N GLY A 303 -141.13 -30.85 -94.79
CA GLY A 303 -140.51 -30.53 -96.08
C GLY A 303 -141.02 -31.38 -97.27
N LYS A 304 -142.16 -32.06 -97.12
CA LYS A 304 -142.73 -32.96 -98.14
C LYS A 304 -143.51 -32.23 -99.23
N VAL A 305 -143.83 -30.94 -99.03
CA VAL A 305 -144.44 -30.07 -100.05
C VAL A 305 -143.33 -29.17 -100.61
N PRO A 306 -142.90 -29.35 -101.88
CA PRO A 306 -141.81 -28.57 -102.45
C PRO A 306 -142.15 -27.08 -102.53
N ALA A 307 -141.15 -26.21 -102.32
CA ALA A 307 -141.22 -24.76 -102.45
C ALA A 307 -142.15 -24.01 -101.45
N VAL A 308 -142.54 -24.63 -100.34
CA VAL A 308 -143.29 -24.00 -99.23
C VAL A 308 -142.67 -24.37 -97.87
N ALA A 309 -142.50 -23.42 -96.94
CA ALA A 309 -141.96 -23.65 -95.59
C ALA A 309 -142.59 -22.69 -94.55
N ILE A 310 -142.68 -23.14 -93.29
CA ILE A 310 -143.13 -22.30 -92.16
C ILE A 310 -141.91 -21.67 -91.50
N ARG A 311 -141.93 -20.35 -91.30
CA ARG A 311 -140.90 -19.64 -90.52
C ARG A 311 -141.32 -19.58 -89.06
N TYR A 312 -140.42 -19.98 -88.17
CA TYR A 312 -140.56 -19.82 -86.72
C TYR A 312 -139.84 -18.56 -86.27
#